data_AF-A0A7S4ACN9-F1
#
_entry.id   AF-A0A7S4ACN9-F1
#
_cell.length_a   1.000
_cell.length_b   1.000
_cell.length_c   1.000
_cell.angle_alpha   90.00
_cell.angle_beta   90.00
_cell.angle_gamma   90.00
#
_symmetry.space_group_name_H-M   'P 1'
#
loop_
_entity.id
_entity.type
_entity.pdbx_description
1 polymer ?
#
loop_
_entity_poly.entity_id
_entity_poly.type
_entity_poly.pdbx_seq_one_letter_code
_entity_poly.pdbx_strand_id
1 'polypeptide(L)'
;MLAKMQFKNASLFFLLGLAIGVSRNWSPVCLAADGSCNANDGSETCENQLLASAADSNNHDDGGDDETLNNTDTDESDCQDQHPKCLDWAAIGECEANPVYMLRNCARSCIQCPDQAEELAEMIEAKKRKIRVWTNSELEIAEDLGVEQLLENENFKVSLDQTAVRIAAAREHLQNAGLDFDLMDICKNKHEHCTTWAVAGECQKNGRYMLDNCRPACMECHMLHIDNRCAVDPNEKPAWKPDGLNAMFEHLISEPIASKYPVTILSRDPWVITLDDVVSEEEAEKLVQLGAVKGYERSQDVGKRNADGTYGAIVSTGRTSSNAWCTDECYNDPVLTQVTNRLSELTMIDDKNSEFLQLLR
;
A
#
# COMPACT_ATOMS: atom_id res chain seq x y z
N MET A 1 15.46 -11.33 -9.88
CA MET A 1 16.14 -12.63 -9.68
C MET A 1 15.57 -13.30 -8.45
N LEU A 2 15.35 -14.61 -8.46
CA LEU A 2 14.95 -15.39 -7.28
C LEU A 2 16.17 -16.17 -6.78
N ALA A 3 16.75 -15.73 -5.66
CA ALA A 3 17.76 -16.49 -4.92
C ALA A 3 17.08 -17.22 -3.76
N LYS A 4 17.52 -18.45 -3.45
CA LYS A 4 16.85 -19.31 -2.46
C LYS A 4 17.86 -19.95 -1.52
N MET A 5 17.70 -19.68 -0.23
CA MET A 5 18.58 -20.17 0.82
C MET A 5 17.87 -21.27 1.61
N GLN A 6 18.56 -22.39 1.85
CA GLN A 6 18.01 -23.51 2.60
C GLN A 6 19.00 -23.95 3.67
N PHE A 7 18.52 -24.07 4.90
CA PHE A 7 19.26 -24.61 6.03
C PHE A 7 18.91 -26.09 6.21
N LYS A 8 19.91 -26.92 6.50
CA LYS A 8 19.75 -28.34 6.79
C LYS A 8 20.29 -28.65 8.17
N ASN A 9 19.40 -28.80 9.15
CA ASN A 9 19.47 -29.79 10.23
C ASN A 9 18.20 -29.74 11.11
N ALA A 10 17.95 -30.81 11.88
CA ALA A 10 16.86 -30.97 12.84
C ALA A 10 15.40 -30.75 12.34
N SER A 11 14.87 -31.69 11.53
CA SER A 11 13.43 -31.93 11.26
C SER A 11 12.53 -30.79 10.73
N LEU A 12 13.05 -29.56 10.59
CA LEU A 12 12.34 -28.40 10.03
C LEU A 12 13.02 -27.93 8.74
N PHE A 13 12.26 -27.90 7.65
CA PHE A 13 12.68 -27.19 6.44
C PHE A 13 12.43 -25.69 6.59
N PHE A 14 13.40 -24.96 7.16
CA PHE A 14 13.40 -23.51 7.10
C PHE A 14 13.70 -23.02 5.67
N LEU A 15 12.68 -22.45 5.05
CA LEU A 15 12.80 -21.67 3.82
C LEU A 15 12.91 -20.19 4.17
N LEU A 16 14.14 -19.68 4.33
CA LEU A 16 14.34 -18.24 4.20
C LEU A 16 14.31 -17.89 2.71
N GLY A 17 13.17 -17.38 2.27
CA GLY A 17 13.11 -16.52 1.10
C GLY A 17 13.75 -15.19 1.47
N LEU A 18 14.94 -14.90 0.93
CA LEU A 18 15.50 -13.56 0.95
C LEU A 18 14.71 -12.68 -0.03
N ALA A 19 13.60 -12.13 0.45
CA ALA A 19 12.93 -11.02 -0.21
C ALA A 19 13.80 -9.76 -0.03
N ILE A 20 14.62 -9.47 -1.05
CA ILE A 20 15.44 -8.27 -1.09
C ILE A 20 14.50 -7.08 -1.38
N GLY A 21 14.02 -6.41 -0.34
CA GLY A 21 13.18 -5.21 -0.55
C GLY A 21 12.25 -4.74 0.57
N VAL A 22 12.36 -5.18 1.83
CA VAL A 22 11.39 -4.76 2.88
C VAL A 22 12.07 -4.37 4.20
N SER A 23 12.13 -3.07 4.46
CA SER A 23 12.54 -2.55 5.77
C SER A 23 11.41 -2.63 6.81
N ARG A 24 11.73 -2.99 8.06
CA ARG A 24 10.80 -2.95 9.20
C ARG A 24 10.41 -1.54 9.62
N ASN A 25 11.19 -0.54 9.23
CA ASN A 25 10.81 0.87 9.39
C ASN A 25 9.74 1.29 8.38
N TRP A 26 9.52 0.48 7.33
CA TRP A 26 8.44 0.67 6.39
C TRP A 26 7.23 -0.11 6.90
N SER A 27 6.09 0.57 7.01
CA SER A 27 4.83 -0.08 7.36
C SER A 27 4.53 -1.19 6.33
N PRO A 28 3.93 -2.34 6.69
CA PRO A 28 3.59 -3.42 5.74
C PRO A 28 2.63 -2.98 4.61
N VAL A 29 2.14 -1.74 4.65
CA VAL A 29 1.37 -1.09 3.60
C VAL A 29 2.24 -0.49 2.48
N CYS A 30 3.54 -0.30 2.70
CA CYS A 30 4.48 0.28 1.73
C CYS A 30 5.06 -0.74 0.74
N LEU A 31 4.44 -1.93 0.65
CA LEU A 31 4.88 -3.03 -0.22
C LEU A 31 4.48 -2.81 -1.69
N ALA A 32 4.96 -1.73 -2.31
CA ALA A 32 4.89 -1.60 -3.77
C ALA A 32 5.90 -2.59 -4.41
N ALA A 33 5.38 -3.71 -4.91
CA ALA A 33 6.14 -4.67 -5.71
C ALA A 33 6.00 -4.36 -7.23
N ASP A 34 6.29 -3.13 -7.63
CA ASP A 34 6.51 -2.73 -9.03
C ASP A 34 8.01 -2.82 -9.36
N GLY A 35 8.48 -4.07 -9.49
CA GLY A 35 9.86 -4.39 -9.84
C GLY A 35 10.25 -4.05 -11.28
N SER A 36 10.17 -2.78 -11.68
CA SER A 36 10.59 -2.28 -13.00
C SER A 36 11.62 -1.14 -12.92
N CYS A 37 12.67 -1.31 -12.11
CA CYS A 37 13.95 -0.67 -12.41
C CYS A 37 14.52 -1.31 -13.69
N ASN A 38 14.21 -0.72 -14.84
CA ASN A 38 14.57 -1.27 -16.14
C ASN A 38 16.06 -1.02 -16.42
N ALA A 39 16.91 -2.02 -16.14
CA ALA A 39 18.37 -1.91 -16.08
C ALA A 39 19.10 -1.73 -17.45
N ASN A 40 18.47 -1.06 -18.41
CA ASN A 40 18.91 -1.00 -19.81
C ASN A 40 19.27 0.39 -20.35
N ASP A 41 19.11 1.49 -19.59
CA ASP A 41 19.40 2.85 -20.10
C ASP A 41 20.72 3.48 -19.60
N GLY A 42 21.31 2.95 -18.53
CA GLY A 42 22.59 3.43 -17.99
C GLY A 42 22.51 4.76 -17.22
N SER A 43 21.32 5.24 -16.88
CA SER A 43 21.15 6.35 -15.95
C SER A 43 21.28 5.88 -14.49
N GLU A 44 21.91 6.70 -13.64
CA GLU A 44 22.11 6.39 -12.20
C GLU A 44 20.89 6.79 -11.33
N THR A 45 19.72 6.99 -11.95
CA THR A 45 18.53 7.59 -11.34
C THR A 45 17.30 6.72 -11.53
N CYS A 46 16.71 6.26 -10.42
CA CYS A 46 15.34 5.74 -10.43
C CYS A 46 14.37 6.92 -10.56
N GLU A 47 14.23 7.47 -11.77
CA GLU A 47 13.24 8.50 -12.04
C GLU A 47 11.83 7.88 -11.99
N ASN A 48 11.04 8.30 -11.01
CA ASN A 48 9.60 8.09 -11.02
C ASN A 48 9.03 8.75 -12.29
N GLN A 49 8.62 7.94 -13.28
CA GLN A 49 7.86 8.42 -14.44
C GLN A 49 6.41 8.74 -14.05
N LEU A 50 6.25 9.76 -13.22
CA LEU A 50 5.01 10.49 -13.01
C LEU A 50 5.30 11.97 -13.28
N LEU A 51 4.55 12.54 -14.23
CA LEU A 51 4.64 13.93 -14.73
C LEU A 51 5.71 14.21 -15.82
N ALA A 52 5.52 13.64 -17.02
CA ALA A 52 6.09 14.18 -18.26
C ALA A 52 5.17 13.94 -19.48
N SER A 53 4.16 14.80 -19.68
CA SER A 53 3.44 14.93 -20.97
C SER A 53 2.84 16.32 -21.16
N ALA A 54 3.71 17.32 -21.31
CA ALA A 54 3.35 18.63 -21.85
C ALA A 54 4.47 19.15 -22.76
N ALA A 55 4.21 19.19 -24.09
CA ALA A 55 5.13 19.59 -25.18
C ALA A 55 6.38 18.67 -25.34
N ASP A 56 7.06 18.49 -26.48
CA ASP A 56 6.86 18.79 -27.92
C ASP A 56 7.93 17.93 -28.68
N SER A 57 7.88 17.53 -29.96
CA SER A 57 6.88 17.56 -31.06
C SER A 57 7.41 16.72 -32.25
N ASN A 58 6.62 16.52 -33.32
CA ASN A 58 7.00 16.72 -34.75
C ASN A 58 6.38 15.75 -35.80
N ASN A 59 5.76 16.39 -36.79
CA ASN A 59 5.85 16.18 -38.25
C ASN A 59 5.46 14.83 -38.89
N HIS A 60 4.33 14.88 -39.60
CA HIS A 60 4.31 14.45 -41.00
C HIS A 60 3.72 15.60 -41.85
N ASP A 61 4.51 16.13 -42.78
CA ASP A 61 4.05 16.98 -43.87
C ASP A 61 3.43 16.10 -44.97
N ASP A 62 2.33 16.55 -45.58
CA ASP A 62 2.29 16.79 -47.03
C ASP A 62 0.94 17.39 -47.50
N GLY A 63 1.00 18.42 -48.35
CA GLY A 63 -0.04 18.76 -49.33
C GLY A 63 -1.22 19.64 -48.89
N GLY A 64 -1.47 20.72 -49.65
CA GLY A 64 -2.79 21.37 -49.73
C GLY A 64 -3.77 20.53 -50.59
N ASP A 65 -4.93 21.03 -51.01
CA ASP A 65 -5.39 22.42 -51.11
C ASP A 65 -6.94 22.55 -51.24
N ASP A 66 -7.45 23.72 -50.83
CA ASP A 66 -8.69 24.39 -51.27
C ASP A 66 -10.11 23.88 -50.91
N GLU A 67 -11.01 24.88 -50.76
CA GLU A 67 -12.48 24.92 -50.71
C GLU A 67 -13.34 23.62 -50.66
N THR A 68 -14.09 23.41 -49.57
CA THR A 68 -15.55 23.70 -49.45
C THR A 68 -16.22 23.08 -48.21
N LEU A 69 -17.24 23.76 -47.68
CA LEU A 69 -18.09 23.27 -46.58
C LEU A 69 -19.15 22.30 -47.11
N ASN A 70 -19.13 21.04 -46.64
CA ASN A 70 -20.31 20.27 -46.18
C ASN A 70 -19.93 18.80 -45.95
N ASN A 71 -19.92 18.34 -44.69
CA ASN A 71 -20.50 17.03 -44.41
C ASN A 71 -21.11 16.99 -43.00
N THR A 72 -22.38 16.60 -42.92
CA THR A 72 -23.08 16.34 -41.67
C THR A 72 -22.91 14.87 -41.30
N ASP A 73 -21.76 14.54 -40.73
CA ASP A 73 -21.51 13.28 -40.04
C ASP A 73 -20.75 13.60 -38.75
N THR A 74 -21.48 13.89 -37.67
CA THR A 74 -20.91 13.85 -36.32
C THR A 74 -20.78 12.39 -35.93
N ASP A 75 -19.55 11.89 -36.07
CA ASP A 75 -19.10 10.55 -35.73
C ASP A 75 -19.62 10.11 -34.33
N GLU A 76 -20.52 9.12 -34.30
CA GLU A 76 -21.07 8.54 -33.06
C GLU A 76 -19.99 7.78 -32.25
N SER A 77 -18.77 7.59 -32.76
CA SER A 77 -17.72 6.83 -32.05
C SER A 77 -16.97 7.63 -30.97
N ASP A 78 -16.99 8.96 -31.02
CA ASP A 78 -16.14 9.81 -30.17
C ASP A 78 -16.76 10.18 -28.80
N CYS A 79 -18.04 9.82 -28.56
CA CYS A 79 -18.76 10.16 -27.33
C CYS A 79 -18.55 9.13 -26.21
N GLN A 80 -17.31 9.04 -25.72
CA GLN A 80 -16.90 8.06 -24.70
C GLN A 80 -16.09 8.70 -23.57
N ASP A 81 -16.08 8.04 -22.41
CA ASP A 81 -15.18 8.39 -21.31
C ASP A 81 -13.79 7.79 -21.56
N GLN A 82 -12.78 8.64 -21.65
CA GLN A 82 -11.38 8.27 -21.86
C GLN A 82 -10.64 7.94 -20.55
N HIS A 83 -11.31 8.12 -19.40
CA HIS A 83 -10.74 7.84 -18.08
C HIS A 83 -11.74 7.08 -17.19
N PRO A 84 -11.32 6.00 -16.48
CA PRO A 84 -12.24 5.15 -15.70
C PRO A 84 -12.94 5.87 -14.53
N LYS A 85 -12.40 6.99 -14.05
CA LYS A 85 -13.00 7.82 -12.97
C LYS A 85 -13.94 8.92 -13.47
N CYS A 86 -14.20 9.04 -14.78
CA CYS A 86 -15.07 10.09 -15.33
C CYS A 86 -16.45 10.15 -14.66
N LEU A 87 -17.04 8.97 -14.36
CA LEU A 87 -18.33 8.85 -13.68
C LEU A 87 -18.30 9.40 -12.25
N ASP A 88 -17.21 9.16 -11.53
CA ASP A 88 -17.03 9.63 -10.15
C ASP A 88 -16.77 11.13 -10.10
N TRP A 89 -15.99 11.65 -11.05
CA TRP A 89 -15.73 13.08 -11.23
C TRP A 89 -17.02 13.85 -11.60
N ALA A 90 -17.83 13.33 -12.52
CA ALA A 90 -19.14 13.89 -12.80
C ALA A 90 -20.07 13.86 -11.58
N ALA A 91 -20.03 12.78 -10.78
CA ALA A 91 -20.81 12.66 -9.55
C ALA A 91 -20.37 13.61 -8.41
N ILE A 92 -19.22 14.30 -8.52
CA ILE A 92 -18.80 15.34 -7.57
C ILE A 92 -18.84 16.77 -8.16
N GLY A 93 -19.33 16.94 -9.40
CA GLY A 93 -19.50 18.26 -10.04
C GLY A 93 -18.30 18.78 -10.82
N GLU A 94 -17.36 17.91 -11.22
CA GLU A 94 -16.22 18.32 -12.08
C GLU A 94 -16.68 18.79 -13.47
N CYS A 95 -17.85 18.36 -13.96
CA CYS A 95 -18.39 18.82 -15.24
C CYS A 95 -18.62 20.34 -15.26
N GLU A 96 -19.01 20.92 -14.14
CA GLU A 96 -19.18 22.36 -13.95
C GLU A 96 -17.89 23.05 -13.45
N ALA A 97 -17.11 22.39 -12.58
CA ALA A 97 -15.90 22.96 -12.00
C ALA A 97 -14.68 22.96 -12.96
N ASN A 98 -14.59 21.95 -13.83
CA ASN A 98 -13.48 21.70 -14.75
C ASN A 98 -13.98 21.30 -16.17
N PRO A 99 -14.84 22.13 -16.81
CA PRO A 99 -15.51 21.76 -18.06
C PRO A 99 -14.54 21.49 -19.21
N VAL A 100 -13.38 22.15 -19.26
CA VAL A 100 -12.42 21.98 -20.38
C VAL A 100 -11.81 20.57 -20.40
N TYR A 101 -11.42 20.05 -19.24
CA TYR A 101 -10.90 18.68 -19.15
C TYR A 101 -12.05 17.67 -19.28
N MET A 102 -13.16 17.92 -18.58
CA MET A 102 -14.26 16.96 -18.48
C MET A 102 -15.04 16.81 -19.79
N LEU A 103 -15.30 17.87 -20.56
CA LEU A 103 -15.94 17.75 -21.88
C LEU A 103 -15.04 17.04 -22.91
N ARG A 104 -13.71 17.08 -22.74
CA ARG A 104 -12.75 16.43 -23.64
C ARG A 104 -12.49 14.96 -23.32
N ASN A 105 -12.42 14.60 -22.03
CA ASN A 105 -12.03 13.27 -21.58
C ASN A 105 -13.19 12.46 -20.98
N CYS A 106 -14.28 13.13 -20.61
CA CYS A 106 -15.41 12.58 -19.86
C CYS A 106 -16.76 13.02 -20.46
N ALA A 107 -16.84 13.17 -21.79
CA ALA A 107 -18.01 13.68 -22.50
C ALA A 107 -19.28 12.88 -22.18
N ARG A 108 -19.13 11.56 -22.07
CA ARG A 108 -20.20 10.65 -21.67
C ARG A 108 -20.64 10.93 -20.24
N SER A 109 -19.75 10.85 -19.26
CA SER A 109 -20.08 11.13 -17.86
C SER A 109 -20.57 12.56 -17.60
N CYS A 110 -20.24 13.54 -18.44
CA CYS A 110 -20.84 14.89 -18.39
C CYS A 110 -22.13 15.04 -19.20
N ILE A 111 -22.79 13.93 -19.55
CA ILE A 111 -24.13 13.89 -20.16
C ILE A 111 -24.17 14.69 -21.48
N GLN A 112 -23.08 14.62 -22.26
CA GLN A 112 -23.02 15.19 -23.62
C GLN A 112 -23.44 14.18 -24.70
N CYS A 113 -23.50 12.89 -24.37
CA CYS A 113 -23.89 11.81 -25.27
C CYS A 113 -25.42 11.57 -25.23
N PRO A 114 -26.17 11.83 -26.31
CA PRO A 114 -27.64 11.82 -26.28
C PRO A 114 -28.27 10.45 -26.05
N ASP A 115 -27.58 9.38 -26.44
CA ASP A 115 -28.09 8.01 -26.48
C ASP A 115 -28.13 7.33 -25.10
N GLN A 116 -27.34 7.82 -24.14
CA GLN A 116 -27.14 7.22 -22.81
C GLN A 116 -27.38 8.21 -21.66
N ALA A 117 -27.83 9.42 -21.96
CA ALA A 117 -27.98 10.50 -21.00
C ALA A 117 -28.88 10.16 -19.79
N GLU A 118 -29.94 9.37 -19.99
CA GLU A 118 -30.94 9.08 -18.94
C GLU A 118 -30.44 8.05 -17.92
N GLU A 119 -29.97 6.87 -18.37
CA GLU A 119 -29.34 5.85 -17.50
C GLU A 119 -28.13 6.43 -16.75
N LEU A 120 -27.33 7.23 -17.43
CA LEU A 120 -26.13 7.83 -16.87
C LEU A 120 -26.44 8.93 -15.86
N ALA A 121 -27.50 9.72 -16.07
CA ALA A 121 -28.00 10.66 -15.07
C ALA A 121 -28.47 9.95 -13.80
N GLU A 122 -29.15 8.79 -13.91
CA GLU A 122 -29.52 7.97 -12.74
C GLU A 122 -28.29 7.44 -12.00
N MET A 123 -27.29 6.92 -12.72
CA MET A 123 -26.03 6.43 -12.12
C MET A 123 -25.24 7.55 -11.42
N ILE A 124 -25.19 8.74 -12.04
CA ILE A 124 -24.58 9.93 -11.49
C ILE A 124 -25.34 10.41 -10.26
N GLU A 125 -26.68 10.44 -10.27
CA GLU A 125 -27.49 10.85 -9.11
C GLU A 125 -27.42 9.83 -7.96
N ALA A 126 -27.24 8.55 -8.26
CA ALA A 126 -26.98 7.50 -7.26
C ALA A 126 -25.57 7.59 -6.65
N LYS A 127 -24.56 8.02 -7.42
CA LYS A 127 -23.17 8.23 -6.96
C LYS A 127 -22.94 9.61 -6.33
N LYS A 128 -23.74 10.62 -6.70
CA LYS A 128 -23.68 11.96 -6.12
C LYS A 128 -23.85 11.86 -4.62
N ARG A 129 -22.82 12.31 -3.90
CA ARG A 129 -22.99 12.54 -2.47
C ARG A 129 -23.97 13.68 -2.33
N LYS A 130 -25.09 13.41 -1.67
CA LYS A 130 -25.93 14.46 -1.10
C LYS A 130 -25.08 15.19 -0.07
N ILE A 131 -24.40 16.25 -0.50
CA ILE A 131 -23.82 17.26 0.40
C ILE A 131 -25.01 17.99 1.03
N ARG A 132 -25.65 17.33 2.01
CA ARG A 132 -26.55 18.04 2.91
C ARG A 132 -25.68 19.03 3.65
N VAL A 133 -25.90 20.31 3.37
CA VAL A 133 -25.46 21.40 4.23
C VAL A 133 -26.33 21.32 5.48
N TRP A 134 -25.95 20.43 6.39
CA TRP A 134 -26.66 20.22 7.63
C TRP A 134 -26.49 21.46 8.50
N THR A 135 -27.62 22.07 8.87
CA THR A 135 -27.60 23.00 10.00
C THR A 135 -27.38 22.20 11.30
N ASN A 136 -26.84 22.85 12.34
CA ASN A 136 -26.36 22.21 13.57
C ASN A 136 -27.40 21.36 14.34
N SER A 137 -28.67 21.33 13.93
CA SER A 137 -29.78 20.65 14.61
C SER A 137 -30.30 19.37 13.93
N GLU A 138 -29.81 18.99 12.75
CA GLU A 138 -30.44 17.92 11.94
C GLU A 138 -29.56 16.67 11.70
N LEU A 139 -28.38 16.58 12.31
CA LEU A 139 -27.44 15.49 12.06
C LEU A 139 -27.72 14.23 12.88
N GLU A 140 -28.16 13.17 12.19
CA GLU A 140 -27.78 11.80 12.53
C GLU A 140 -26.23 11.69 12.45
N ILE A 141 -25.63 11.02 13.44
CA ILE A 141 -24.37 11.50 13.99
C ILE A 141 -23.16 10.81 13.35
N ALA A 142 -22.48 11.54 12.46
CA ALA A 142 -21.20 11.17 11.85
C ALA A 142 -21.19 9.80 11.13
N GLU A 143 -22.36 9.28 10.73
CA GLU A 143 -22.51 8.08 9.91
C GLU A 143 -21.80 8.20 8.55
N ASP A 144 -21.72 9.42 8.02
CA ASP A 144 -20.95 9.75 6.81
C ASP A 144 -19.44 9.58 6.99
N LEU A 145 -18.96 9.48 8.23
CA LEU A 145 -17.57 9.23 8.58
C LEU A 145 -17.30 7.77 8.98
N GLY A 146 -18.27 6.85 8.89
CA GLY A 146 -18.10 5.43 9.24
C GLY A 146 -19.21 4.89 10.15
N VAL A 147 -18.83 4.21 11.23
CA VAL A 147 -19.82 3.79 12.25
C VAL A 147 -20.35 5.00 13.02
N GLU A 148 -21.61 4.94 13.45
CA GLU A 148 -22.26 5.94 14.30
C GLU A 148 -21.37 6.30 15.51
N GLN A 149 -21.29 7.60 15.85
CA GLN A 149 -20.37 8.10 16.87
C GLN A 149 -21.10 8.52 18.16
N LEU A 150 -20.66 7.98 19.29
CA LEU A 150 -21.02 8.48 20.62
C LEU A 150 -20.37 9.85 20.85
N LEU A 151 -21.18 10.83 21.28
CA LEU A 151 -20.77 12.24 21.38
C LEU A 151 -20.29 12.69 22.76
N GLU A 152 -20.52 11.87 23.78
CA GLU A 152 -20.13 12.16 25.15
C GLU A 152 -19.34 10.97 25.71
N ASN A 153 -18.36 11.26 26.55
CA ASN A 153 -17.60 10.22 27.23
C ASN A 153 -17.13 10.72 28.60
N GLU A 154 -17.82 10.27 29.66
CA GLU A 154 -17.55 10.68 31.04
C GLU A 154 -16.12 10.34 31.49
N ASN A 155 -15.58 9.20 31.03
CA ASN A 155 -14.21 8.76 31.38
C ASN A 155 -13.14 9.73 30.86
N PHE A 156 -13.38 10.32 29.69
CA PHE A 156 -12.48 11.31 29.07
C PHE A 156 -12.92 12.77 29.32
N LYS A 157 -14.06 13.00 29.98
CA LYS A 157 -14.65 14.32 30.25
C LYS A 157 -14.88 15.16 28.99
N VAL A 158 -15.28 14.49 27.91
CA VAL A 158 -15.55 15.11 26.60
C VAL A 158 -17.02 15.47 26.47
N SER A 159 -17.33 16.71 26.06
CA SER A 159 -18.69 17.19 25.86
C SER A 159 -19.17 17.13 24.40
N LEU A 160 -20.50 17.14 24.23
CA LEU A 160 -21.20 17.24 22.96
C LEU A 160 -20.67 18.36 22.03
N ASP A 161 -20.43 19.55 22.57
CA ASP A 161 -19.94 20.69 21.77
C ASP A 161 -18.55 20.41 21.17
N GLN A 162 -17.67 19.76 21.94
CA GLN A 162 -16.31 19.46 21.48
C GLN A 162 -16.30 18.38 20.40
N THR A 163 -17.17 17.37 20.51
CA THR A 163 -17.30 16.31 19.51
C THR A 163 -17.98 16.80 18.24
N ALA A 164 -19.01 17.65 18.35
CA ALA A 164 -19.63 18.31 17.21
C ALA A 164 -18.61 19.15 16.40
N VAL A 165 -17.78 19.96 17.07
CA VAL A 165 -16.69 20.71 16.42
C VAL A 165 -15.67 19.76 15.76
N ARG A 166 -15.31 18.65 16.41
CA ARG A 166 -14.37 17.67 15.84
C ARG A 166 -14.92 16.98 14.60
N ILE A 167 -16.22 16.63 14.58
CA ILE A 167 -16.90 16.04 13.42
C ILE A 167 -16.96 17.04 12.26
N ALA A 168 -17.32 18.29 12.52
CA ALA A 168 -17.38 19.34 11.49
C ALA A 168 -16.03 19.52 10.80
N ALA A 169 -14.96 19.69 11.58
CA ALA A 169 -13.61 19.83 11.04
C ALA A 169 -13.07 18.52 10.39
N ALA A 170 -13.50 17.34 10.84
CA ALA A 170 -13.16 16.07 10.20
C ALA A 170 -13.76 15.98 8.79
N ARG A 171 -15.02 16.42 8.61
CA ARG A 171 -15.67 16.52 7.29
C ARG A 171 -15.00 17.55 6.39
N GLU A 172 -14.65 18.71 6.93
CA GLU A 172 -13.93 19.75 6.18
C GLU A 172 -12.56 19.24 5.69
N HIS A 173 -11.79 18.57 6.56
CA HIS A 173 -10.55 17.91 6.15
C HIS A 173 -10.81 16.87 5.05
N LEU A 174 -11.85 16.03 5.22
CA LEU A 174 -12.19 14.97 4.28
C LEU A 174 -12.56 15.50 2.88
N GLN A 175 -13.29 16.62 2.82
CA GLN A 175 -13.62 17.31 1.57
C GLN A 175 -12.39 17.90 0.88
N ASN A 176 -11.43 18.40 1.66
CA ASN A 176 -10.21 19.05 1.17
C ASN A 176 -9.01 18.09 0.98
N ALA A 177 -9.15 16.80 1.31
CA ALA A 177 -8.04 15.83 1.34
C ALA A 177 -7.62 15.31 -0.05
N GLY A 178 -8.30 15.67 -1.14
CA GLY A 178 -7.94 15.25 -2.51
C GLY A 178 -8.09 13.74 -2.80
N LEU A 179 -8.83 13.02 -1.95
CA LEU A 179 -9.02 11.57 -2.07
C LEU A 179 -9.88 11.22 -3.28
N ASP A 180 -9.54 10.13 -3.97
CA ASP A 180 -10.46 9.53 -4.92
C ASP A 180 -11.59 8.75 -4.23
N PHE A 181 -12.52 8.22 -5.04
CA PHE A 181 -13.71 7.53 -4.55
C PHE A 181 -13.34 6.28 -3.70
N ASP A 182 -12.40 5.47 -4.18
CA ASP A 182 -12.00 4.23 -3.51
C ASP A 182 -11.28 4.51 -2.19
N LEU A 183 -10.39 5.53 -2.14
CA LEU A 183 -9.76 5.97 -0.89
C LEU A 183 -10.79 6.54 0.10
N MET A 184 -11.79 7.28 -0.38
CA MET A 184 -12.86 7.77 0.49
C MET A 184 -13.64 6.61 1.11
N ASP A 185 -13.92 5.55 0.35
CA ASP A 185 -14.64 4.38 0.86
C ASP A 185 -13.83 3.60 1.90
N ILE A 186 -12.50 3.77 1.94
CA ILE A 186 -11.60 3.22 2.96
C ILE A 186 -11.48 4.15 4.18
N CYS A 187 -11.58 5.49 4.04
CA CYS A 187 -11.44 6.40 5.18
C CYS A 187 -12.70 6.46 6.06
N LYS A 188 -12.84 5.48 6.95
CA LYS A 188 -13.96 5.37 7.88
C LYS A 188 -13.49 5.16 9.33
N ASN A 189 -14.21 5.77 10.26
CA ASN A 189 -14.17 5.45 11.68
C ASN A 189 -14.77 4.04 11.86
N LYS A 190 -14.02 3.15 12.50
CA LYS A 190 -14.37 1.74 12.74
C LYS A 190 -14.86 1.49 14.17
N HIS A 191 -14.83 2.51 15.03
CA HIS A 191 -15.27 2.44 16.42
C HIS A 191 -16.15 3.64 16.78
N GLU A 192 -17.21 3.39 17.55
CA GLU A 192 -18.19 4.40 18.02
C GLU A 192 -17.60 5.56 18.85
N HIS A 193 -16.35 5.44 19.31
CA HIS A 193 -15.71 6.43 20.18
C HIS A 193 -14.62 7.25 19.49
N CYS A 194 -14.33 7.00 18.20
CA CYS A 194 -13.25 7.65 17.46
C CYS A 194 -13.24 9.18 17.61
N THR A 195 -14.41 9.82 17.54
CA THR A 195 -14.55 11.27 17.76
C THR A 195 -14.19 11.68 19.19
N THR A 196 -14.73 11.01 20.22
CA THR A 196 -14.43 11.33 21.63
C THR A 196 -12.96 11.12 21.98
N TRP A 197 -12.34 10.07 21.45
CA TRP A 197 -10.91 9.80 21.60
C TRP A 197 -10.05 10.83 20.89
N ALA A 198 -10.44 11.26 19.68
CA ALA A 198 -9.75 12.35 18.98
C ALA A 198 -9.78 13.67 19.77
N VAL A 199 -10.92 14.04 20.36
CA VAL A 199 -11.04 15.20 21.26
C VAL A 199 -10.16 15.04 22.50
N ALA A 200 -10.08 13.84 23.06
CA ALA A 200 -9.23 13.53 24.22
C ALA A 200 -7.71 13.53 23.91
N GLY A 201 -7.31 13.73 22.65
CA GLY A 201 -5.90 13.74 22.21
C GLY A 201 -5.32 12.35 21.94
N GLU A 202 -6.16 11.33 21.76
CA GLU A 202 -5.68 9.97 21.49
C GLU A 202 -5.03 9.82 20.11
N CYS A 203 -5.33 10.70 19.15
CA CYS A 203 -4.63 10.76 17.86
C CYS A 203 -3.12 10.98 18.01
N GLN A 204 -2.68 11.65 19.09
CA GLN A 204 -1.26 11.86 19.40
C GLN A 204 -0.73 10.80 20.37
N LYS A 205 -1.50 10.42 21.40
CA LYS A 205 -1.06 9.44 22.42
C LYS A 205 -1.02 8.00 21.91
N ASN A 206 -2.02 7.63 21.12
CA ASN A 206 -2.28 6.28 20.62
C ASN A 206 -2.38 6.28 19.07
N GLY A 207 -1.53 7.10 18.44
CA GLY A 207 -1.62 7.44 17.02
C GLY A 207 -1.71 6.24 16.07
N ARG A 208 -0.97 5.15 16.30
CA ARG A 208 -1.06 3.95 15.45
C ARG A 208 -2.47 3.35 15.40
N TYR A 209 -3.06 3.07 16.57
CA TYR A 209 -4.42 2.52 16.64
C TYR A 209 -5.45 3.48 16.05
N MET A 210 -5.29 4.78 16.34
CA MET A 210 -6.19 5.82 15.85
C MET A 210 -6.07 6.06 14.34
N LEU A 211 -4.88 5.92 13.73
CA LEU A 211 -4.70 5.95 12.29
C LEU A 211 -5.31 4.72 11.59
N ASP A 212 -5.30 3.55 12.23
CA ASP A 212 -5.85 2.32 11.65
C ASP A 212 -7.37 2.21 11.78
N ASN A 213 -7.97 2.85 12.81
CA ASN A 213 -9.38 2.70 13.16
C ASN A 213 -10.21 3.99 13.17
N CYS A 214 -9.58 5.15 13.28
CA CYS A 214 -10.24 6.44 13.53
C CYS A 214 -9.72 7.57 12.63
N ARG A 215 -9.26 7.21 11.42
CA ARG A 215 -8.55 8.12 10.49
C ARG A 215 -9.33 9.39 10.13
N PRO A 216 -10.66 9.36 9.87
CA PRO A 216 -11.46 10.58 9.72
C PRO A 216 -11.49 11.44 10.98
N ALA A 217 -11.78 10.83 12.14
CA ALA A 217 -11.80 11.56 13.42
C ALA A 217 -10.43 12.17 13.76
N CYS A 218 -9.33 11.60 13.29
CA CYS A 218 -7.99 12.19 13.43
C CYS A 218 -7.62 13.26 12.39
N MET A 219 -8.38 13.41 11.30
CA MET A 219 -8.04 14.28 10.14
C MET A 219 -6.78 13.81 9.40
N GLU A 220 -6.66 12.50 9.23
CA GLU A 220 -5.47 11.85 8.68
C GLU A 220 -5.80 11.05 7.40
N CYS A 221 -6.91 11.33 6.73
CA CYS A 221 -7.34 10.55 5.57
C CYS A 221 -6.39 10.64 4.38
N HIS A 222 -5.68 11.78 4.24
CA HIS A 222 -4.60 11.94 3.26
C HIS A 222 -3.49 10.88 3.41
N MET A 223 -3.31 10.29 4.61
CA MET A 223 -2.43 9.14 4.86
C MET A 223 -2.99 7.81 4.32
N LEU A 224 -4.00 7.83 3.44
CA LEU A 224 -4.35 6.67 2.60
C LEU A 224 -3.56 6.63 1.30
N HIS A 225 -3.12 7.78 0.76
CA HIS A 225 -2.22 7.79 -0.38
C HIS A 225 -0.91 7.10 0.00
N ILE A 226 -0.48 6.15 -0.83
CA ILE A 226 0.77 5.42 -0.57
C ILE A 226 1.97 6.36 -0.52
N ASP A 227 1.99 7.39 -1.38
CA ASP A 227 3.08 8.37 -1.46
C ASP A 227 3.26 9.17 -0.16
N ASN A 228 2.15 9.46 0.55
CA ASN A 228 2.18 10.13 1.85
C ASN A 228 2.63 9.19 2.98
N ARG A 229 2.34 7.89 2.88
CA ARG A 229 2.75 6.89 3.88
C ARG A 229 4.18 6.38 3.70
N CYS A 230 4.65 6.40 2.46
CA CYS A 230 5.81 5.64 1.99
C CYS A 230 6.71 6.54 1.14
N ALA A 231 6.83 7.81 1.55
CA ALA A 231 7.72 8.77 0.92
C ALA A 231 9.16 8.23 0.96
N VAL A 232 9.68 7.84 -0.20
CA VAL A 232 11.08 7.47 -0.39
C VAL A 232 11.93 8.70 -0.06
N ASP A 233 12.83 8.62 0.92
CA ASP A 233 13.84 9.67 1.10
C ASP A 233 14.77 9.63 -0.13
N PRO A 234 14.84 10.70 -0.95
CA PRO A 234 15.69 10.72 -2.14
C PRO A 234 17.20 10.63 -1.83
N ASN A 235 17.58 10.75 -0.55
CA ASN A 235 18.96 10.61 -0.08
C ASN A 235 19.27 9.21 0.50
N GLU A 236 18.26 8.34 0.66
CA GLU A 236 18.46 6.99 1.18
C GLU A 236 19.29 6.16 0.20
N LYS A 237 20.20 5.35 0.74
CA LYS A 237 21.16 4.60 -0.08
C LYS A 237 20.69 3.17 -0.24
N PRO A 238 20.61 2.64 -1.47
CA PRO A 238 20.32 1.23 -1.69
C PRO A 238 21.24 0.34 -0.83
N ALA A 239 20.65 -0.60 -0.09
CA ALA A 239 21.40 -1.52 0.78
C ALA A 239 22.49 -2.27 0.00
N TRP A 240 22.19 -2.59 -1.27
CA TRP A 240 23.15 -3.06 -2.25
C TRP A 240 23.11 -2.24 -3.54
N LYS A 241 24.27 -2.11 -4.17
CA LYS A 241 24.46 -1.62 -5.53
C LYS A 241 24.30 -2.79 -6.53
N PRO A 242 24.32 -2.54 -7.86
CA PRO A 242 24.59 -3.61 -8.83
C PRO A 242 25.76 -4.50 -8.40
N ASP A 243 25.67 -5.80 -8.71
CA ASP A 243 26.52 -6.89 -8.23
C ASP A 243 26.56 -7.17 -6.71
N GLY A 244 25.89 -6.38 -5.86
CA GLY A 244 25.88 -6.58 -4.40
C GLY A 244 25.31 -7.94 -3.96
N LEU A 245 24.32 -8.47 -4.67
CA LEU A 245 23.80 -9.84 -4.45
C LEU A 245 24.87 -10.91 -4.71
N ASN A 246 25.68 -10.73 -5.75
CA ASN A 246 26.79 -11.65 -6.05
C ASN A 246 27.89 -11.52 -4.98
N ALA A 247 28.21 -10.30 -4.55
CA ALA A 247 29.15 -10.06 -3.46
C ALA A 247 28.70 -10.71 -2.14
N MET A 248 27.39 -10.76 -1.85
CA MET A 248 26.86 -11.50 -0.70
C MET A 248 27.11 -13.01 -0.83
N PHE A 249 26.80 -13.62 -1.96
CA PHE A 249 27.04 -15.06 -2.12
C PHE A 249 28.52 -15.42 -2.13
N GLU A 250 29.38 -14.60 -2.74
CA GLU A 250 30.84 -14.76 -2.67
C GLU A 250 31.36 -14.59 -1.23
N HIS A 251 30.79 -13.66 -0.44
CA HIS A 251 31.11 -13.53 0.99
C HIS A 251 30.74 -14.81 1.77
N LEU A 252 29.54 -15.35 1.55
CA LEU A 252 29.06 -16.56 2.25
C LEU A 252 29.91 -17.80 1.98
N ILE A 253 30.54 -17.91 0.80
CA ILE A 253 31.43 -19.03 0.46
C ILE A 253 32.91 -18.75 0.77
N SER A 254 33.22 -17.59 1.35
CA SER A 254 34.58 -17.17 1.70
C SER A 254 34.93 -17.43 3.17
N GLU A 255 36.21 -17.44 3.50
CA GLU A 255 36.68 -17.52 4.89
C GLU A 255 36.53 -16.17 5.61
N PRO A 256 36.13 -16.15 6.90
CA PRO A 256 35.99 -17.29 7.83
C PRO A 256 34.61 -17.97 7.82
N ILE A 257 33.68 -17.53 6.95
CA ILE A 257 32.28 -17.99 6.97
C ILE A 257 32.18 -19.47 6.57
N ALA A 258 32.87 -19.87 5.50
CA ALA A 258 32.80 -21.23 4.97
C ALA A 258 33.38 -22.31 5.90
N SER A 259 34.38 -21.97 6.75
CA SER A 259 34.85 -22.89 7.81
C SER A 259 33.93 -22.92 9.03
N LYS A 260 33.11 -21.89 9.27
CA LYS A 260 32.17 -21.84 10.41
C LYS A 260 30.84 -22.52 10.10
N TYR A 261 30.33 -22.34 8.89
CA TYR A 261 29.07 -22.90 8.41
C TYR A 261 29.36 -23.65 7.11
N PRO A 262 29.41 -25.00 7.11
CA PRO A 262 29.77 -25.77 5.92
C PRO A 262 28.87 -25.42 4.72
N VAL A 263 29.49 -25.13 3.57
CA VAL A 263 28.77 -24.61 2.39
C VAL A 263 28.72 -25.64 1.27
N THR A 264 27.53 -25.85 0.71
CA THR A 264 27.37 -26.56 -0.58
C THR A 264 26.79 -25.62 -1.63
N ILE A 265 27.50 -25.43 -2.74
CA ILE A 265 27.01 -24.66 -3.90
C ILE A 265 26.19 -25.61 -4.79
N LEU A 266 24.90 -25.30 -4.96
CA LEU A 266 23.97 -26.07 -5.80
C LEU A 266 23.79 -25.42 -7.19
N SER A 267 23.79 -24.08 -7.25
CA SER A 267 23.88 -23.31 -8.49
C SER A 267 24.50 -21.94 -8.25
N ARG A 268 25.06 -21.35 -9.31
CA ARG A 268 25.53 -19.95 -9.37
C ARG A 268 24.63 -19.08 -10.25
N ASP A 269 23.78 -19.68 -11.08
CA ASP A 269 22.81 -18.99 -11.91
C ASP A 269 21.46 -19.76 -11.92
N PRO A 270 20.42 -19.29 -11.19
CA PRO A 270 20.54 -18.33 -10.09
C PRO A 270 21.39 -18.90 -8.95
N TRP A 271 21.90 -18.05 -8.07
CA TRP A 271 22.57 -18.48 -6.85
C TRP A 271 21.66 -19.33 -5.95
N VAL A 272 22.12 -20.55 -5.65
CA VAL A 272 21.52 -21.47 -4.69
C VAL A 272 22.64 -22.16 -3.92
N ILE A 273 22.70 -21.94 -2.62
CA ILE A 273 23.64 -22.60 -1.70
C ILE A 273 22.89 -23.17 -0.50
N THR A 274 23.46 -24.17 0.17
CA THR A 274 23.11 -24.51 1.56
C THR A 274 24.24 -24.08 2.47
N LEU A 275 23.86 -23.51 3.62
CA LEU A 275 24.74 -23.33 4.77
C LEU A 275 24.26 -24.29 5.86
N ASP A 276 25.15 -25.16 6.33
CA ASP A 276 24.84 -26.07 7.42
C ASP A 276 25.16 -25.40 8.78
N ASP A 277 24.48 -25.83 9.84
CA ASP A 277 24.69 -25.40 11.24
C ASP A 277 24.57 -23.87 11.53
N VAL A 278 23.83 -23.14 10.69
CA VAL A 278 23.54 -21.70 10.90
C VAL A 278 22.59 -21.42 12.07
N VAL A 279 21.76 -22.38 12.44
CA VAL A 279 20.84 -22.35 13.59
C VAL A 279 21.07 -23.64 14.38
N SER A 280 21.28 -23.55 15.69
CA SER A 280 21.48 -24.74 16.53
C SER A 280 20.18 -25.52 16.74
N GLU A 281 20.27 -26.75 17.23
CA GLU A 281 19.09 -27.57 17.55
C GLU A 281 18.23 -26.90 18.63
N GLU A 282 18.85 -26.33 19.66
CA GLU A 282 18.17 -25.61 20.75
C GLU A 282 17.51 -24.31 20.26
N GLU A 283 18.16 -23.59 19.35
CA GLU A 283 17.58 -22.40 18.71
C GLU A 283 16.40 -22.78 17.82
N ALA A 284 16.50 -23.86 17.04
CA ALA A 284 15.42 -24.36 16.19
C ALA A 284 14.21 -24.80 17.03
N GLU A 285 14.41 -25.55 18.12
CA GLU A 285 13.35 -25.91 19.07
C GLU A 285 12.66 -24.66 19.65
N LYS A 286 13.45 -23.64 20.04
CA LYS A 286 12.92 -22.39 20.57
C LYS A 286 12.11 -21.61 19.51
N LEU A 287 12.55 -21.57 18.26
CA LEU A 287 11.78 -20.98 17.16
C LEU A 287 10.45 -21.71 16.94
N VAL A 288 10.43 -23.06 17.00
CA VAL A 288 9.19 -23.85 16.94
C VAL A 288 8.24 -23.49 18.09
N GLN A 289 8.75 -23.40 19.32
CA GLN A 289 7.96 -22.99 20.49
C GLN A 289 7.38 -21.58 20.32
N LEU A 290 8.18 -20.63 19.83
CA LEU A 290 7.74 -19.25 19.60
C LEU A 290 6.62 -19.17 18.55
N GLY A 291 6.71 -19.94 17.46
CA GLY A 291 5.64 -20.05 16.47
C GLY A 291 4.36 -20.67 17.04
N ALA A 292 4.50 -21.69 17.89
CA ALA A 292 3.36 -22.31 18.57
C ALA A 292 2.67 -21.35 19.56
N VAL A 293 3.43 -20.52 20.27
CA VAL A 293 2.91 -19.47 21.18
C VAL A 293 2.25 -18.33 20.40
N LYS A 294 2.86 -17.89 19.28
CA LYS A 294 2.28 -16.85 18.42
C LYS A 294 0.96 -17.29 17.75
N GLY A 295 0.81 -18.58 17.52
CA GLY A 295 -0.35 -19.19 16.86
C GLY A 295 -0.11 -19.32 15.36
N TYR A 296 -0.30 -20.54 14.84
CA TYR A 296 -0.20 -20.82 13.41
C TYR A 296 -1.56 -20.64 12.73
N GLU A 297 -1.63 -19.76 11.75
CA GLU A 297 -2.81 -19.52 10.92
C GLU A 297 -2.63 -20.08 9.51
N ARG A 298 -3.72 -20.20 8.75
CA ARG A 298 -3.67 -20.74 7.39
C ARG A 298 -2.99 -19.75 6.44
N SER A 299 -1.83 -20.11 5.90
CA SER A 299 -1.03 -19.25 5.00
C SER A 299 -1.86 -18.71 3.82
N GLN A 300 -1.94 -17.38 3.68
CA GLN A 300 -2.66 -16.68 2.59
C GLN A 300 -1.69 -15.95 1.67
N ASP A 301 -1.79 -16.19 0.36
CA ASP A 301 -0.96 -15.58 -0.67
C ASP A 301 -1.38 -14.12 -0.90
N VAL A 302 -0.47 -13.29 -1.40
CA VAL A 302 -0.74 -11.88 -1.72
C VAL A 302 -1.80 -11.80 -2.81
N GLY A 303 -2.89 -11.08 -2.54
CA GLY A 303 -4.03 -10.90 -3.43
C GLY A 303 -3.92 -9.67 -4.32
N LYS A 304 -5.07 -9.15 -4.75
CA LYS A 304 -5.14 -7.88 -5.49
C LYS A 304 -4.67 -6.72 -4.60
N ARG A 305 -3.99 -5.74 -5.20
CA ARG A 305 -3.71 -4.45 -4.57
C ARG A 305 -5.03 -3.67 -4.43
N ASN A 306 -5.27 -3.13 -3.24
CA ASN A 306 -6.37 -2.24 -2.92
C ASN A 306 -6.01 -0.79 -3.31
N ALA A 307 -6.99 0.12 -3.37
CA ALA A 307 -6.75 1.49 -3.80
C ALA A 307 -5.75 2.26 -2.90
N ASP A 308 -5.74 1.99 -1.60
CA ASP A 308 -4.78 2.60 -0.66
C ASP A 308 -3.35 2.05 -0.83
N GLY A 309 -3.16 0.98 -1.61
CA GLY A 309 -1.88 0.33 -1.83
C GLY A 309 -1.60 -0.87 -0.92
N THR A 310 -2.48 -1.18 0.05
CA THR A 310 -2.46 -2.49 0.71
C THR A 310 -2.80 -3.61 -0.28
N TYR A 311 -2.62 -4.87 0.13
CA TYR A 311 -3.02 -6.03 -0.67
C TYR A 311 -4.06 -6.84 0.09
N GLY A 312 -5.07 -7.35 -0.63
CA GLY A 312 -5.93 -8.41 -0.13
C GLY A 312 -5.15 -9.72 0.07
N ALA A 313 -5.82 -10.73 0.62
CA ALA A 313 -5.24 -12.04 0.88
C ALA A 313 -6.04 -13.15 0.20
N ILE A 314 -5.36 -14.15 -0.38
CA ILE A 314 -5.98 -15.25 -1.12
C ILE A 314 -5.51 -16.59 -0.54
N VAL A 315 -6.45 -17.46 -0.13
CA VAL A 315 -6.10 -18.83 0.28
C VAL A 315 -5.79 -19.67 -0.97
N SER A 316 -4.51 -19.88 -1.22
CA SER A 316 -4.01 -20.67 -2.35
C SER A 316 -4.20 -22.16 -2.14
N THR A 317 -4.52 -22.88 -3.21
CA THR A 317 -4.55 -24.35 -3.24
C THR A 317 -3.15 -24.97 -3.28
N GLY A 318 -2.16 -24.23 -3.79
CA GLY A 318 -0.77 -24.69 -3.93
C GLY A 318 0.05 -24.59 -2.65
N ARG A 319 -0.14 -23.52 -1.86
CA ARG A 319 0.51 -23.37 -0.56
C ARG A 319 -0.42 -23.88 0.54
N THR A 320 -0.19 -25.10 1.03
CA THR A 320 -1.03 -25.78 2.04
C THR A 320 -0.58 -25.61 3.49
N SER A 321 0.57 -24.95 3.73
CA SER A 321 1.14 -24.73 5.06
C SER A 321 0.27 -23.84 5.96
N SER A 322 0.62 -23.82 7.24
CA SER A 322 0.27 -22.77 8.19
C SER A 322 1.49 -21.88 8.46
N ASN A 323 1.27 -20.61 8.81
CA ASN A 323 2.35 -19.67 9.14
C ASN A 323 2.10 -18.93 10.46
N ALA A 324 3.19 -18.43 11.05
CA ALA A 324 3.17 -17.48 12.15
C ALA A 324 4.25 -16.43 11.89
N TRP A 325 3.88 -15.15 11.95
CA TRP A 325 4.84 -14.04 11.83
C TRP A 325 5.33 -13.63 13.21
N CYS A 326 6.64 -13.65 13.43
CA CYS A 326 7.22 -13.29 14.72
C CYS A 326 7.30 -11.77 14.92
N THR A 327 6.16 -11.19 15.30
CA THR A 327 6.01 -9.81 15.77
C THR A 327 5.92 -9.75 17.30
N ASP A 328 6.02 -8.54 17.86
CA ASP A 328 5.74 -8.23 19.27
C ASP A 328 6.61 -9.03 20.25
N GLU A 329 6.00 -9.80 21.17
CA GLU A 329 6.74 -10.60 22.16
C GLU A 329 7.61 -11.69 21.51
N CYS A 330 7.23 -12.28 20.36
CA CYS A 330 8.13 -13.19 19.66
C CYS A 330 9.36 -12.43 19.14
N TYR A 331 9.14 -11.24 18.57
CA TYR A 331 10.21 -10.44 17.97
C TYR A 331 11.31 -10.09 18.98
N ASN A 332 10.90 -9.78 20.21
CA ASN A 332 11.80 -9.40 21.30
C ASN A 332 12.39 -10.60 22.07
N ASP A 333 12.18 -11.85 21.62
CA ASP A 333 12.77 -13.02 22.29
C ASP A 333 14.30 -13.04 22.08
N PRO A 334 15.11 -13.19 23.15
CA PRO A 334 16.57 -13.14 23.05
C PRO A 334 17.20 -14.18 22.12
N VAL A 335 16.54 -15.32 21.89
CA VAL A 335 17.04 -16.35 20.98
C VAL A 335 16.73 -15.98 19.53
N LEU A 336 15.52 -15.48 19.25
CA LEU A 336 15.19 -14.96 17.91
C LEU A 336 16.13 -13.81 17.55
N THR A 337 16.36 -12.86 18.46
CA THR A 337 17.28 -11.72 18.22
C THR A 337 18.71 -12.17 17.90
N GLN A 338 19.20 -13.25 18.53
CA GLN A 338 20.53 -13.81 18.20
C GLN A 338 20.56 -14.43 16.81
N VAL A 339 19.49 -15.13 16.40
CA VAL A 339 19.37 -15.70 15.06
C VAL A 339 19.25 -14.59 13.99
N THR A 340 18.43 -13.56 14.21
CA THR A 340 18.28 -12.47 13.22
C THR A 340 19.54 -11.62 13.07
N ASN A 341 20.25 -11.34 14.18
CA ASN A 341 21.57 -10.68 14.11
C ASN A 341 22.59 -11.51 13.31
N ARG A 342 22.65 -12.83 13.54
CA ARG A 342 23.54 -13.73 12.79
C ARG A 342 23.20 -13.78 11.29
N LEU A 343 21.92 -13.79 10.94
CA LEU A 343 21.47 -13.74 9.56
C LEU A 343 21.81 -12.38 8.91
N SER A 344 21.70 -11.29 9.67
CA SER A 344 22.06 -9.93 9.24
C SER A 344 23.57 -9.80 8.96
N GLU A 345 24.41 -10.37 9.82
CA GLU A 345 25.86 -10.48 9.59
C GLU A 345 26.19 -11.28 8.32
N LEU A 346 25.60 -12.48 8.20
CA LEU A 346 25.81 -13.38 7.04
C LEU A 346 25.38 -12.76 5.72
N THR A 347 24.25 -12.05 5.70
CA THR A 347 23.72 -11.41 4.48
C THR A 347 24.28 -10.02 4.24
N MET A 348 25.03 -9.44 5.19
CA MET A 348 25.44 -8.03 5.17
C MET A 348 24.26 -7.06 4.98
N ILE A 349 23.08 -7.43 5.48
CA ILE A 349 21.85 -6.61 5.48
C ILE A 349 21.45 -6.39 6.93
N ASP A 350 21.33 -5.13 7.35
CA ASP A 350 20.82 -4.75 8.68
C ASP A 350 19.43 -5.36 8.92
N ASP A 351 19.16 -5.89 10.11
CA ASP A 351 17.89 -6.55 10.44
C ASP A 351 16.68 -5.62 10.23
N LYS A 352 16.89 -4.30 10.34
CA LYS A 352 15.87 -3.27 10.02
C LYS A 352 15.46 -3.26 8.54
N ASN A 353 16.22 -3.90 7.66
CA ASN A 353 16.01 -3.99 6.21
C ASN A 353 15.44 -5.36 5.78
N SER A 354 15.02 -6.20 6.75
CA SER A 354 14.45 -7.52 6.54
C SER A 354 13.01 -7.62 7.06
N GLU A 355 12.15 -8.47 6.46
CA GLU A 355 10.83 -8.77 7.03
C GLU A 355 10.93 -9.40 8.44
N PHE A 356 9.81 -9.47 9.17
CA PHE A 356 9.73 -10.32 10.37
C PHE A 356 9.91 -11.79 10.00
N LEU A 357 10.52 -12.59 10.88
CA LEU A 357 10.70 -14.02 10.59
C LEU A 357 9.33 -14.72 10.45
N GLN A 358 9.08 -15.32 9.29
CA GLN A 358 7.93 -16.18 9.05
C GLN A 358 8.28 -17.62 9.41
N LEU A 359 7.60 -18.14 10.44
CA LEU A 359 7.67 -19.54 10.82
C LEU A 359 6.60 -20.32 10.06
N LEU A 360 6.94 -21.50 9.53
CA LEU A 360 6.04 -22.32 8.70
C LEU A 360 5.88 -23.73 9.28
N ARG A 361 4.68 -24.31 9.14
CA ARG A 361 4.35 -25.68 9.52
C ARG A 361 3.44 -26.37 8.50
#